data_AF-A0A3D1TB71-F1
#
_entry.id   AF-A0A3D1TB71-F1
#
_cell.length_a   1.000
_cell.length_b   1.000
_cell.length_c   1.000
_cell.angle_alpha   90.00
_cell.angle_beta   90.00
_cell.angle_gamma   90.00
#
_symmetry.space_group_name_H-M   'P 1'
#
loop_
_entity.id
_entity.type
_entity.pdbx_description
1 polymer ?
#
loop_
_entity_poly.entity_id
_entity_poly.type
_entity_poly.pdbx_seq_one_letter_code
_entity_poly.pdbx_strand_id
1 'polypeptide(L)' 'MSDKTSRWECEVCGYVYDENAEGTPWADLPDDWECPVCG' A
#
# COMPACT_ATOMS: atom_id res chain seq x y z
N MET A 1 -9.36 -14.29 13.23
CA MET A 1 -9.00 -12.92 12.83
C MET A 1 -7.73 -12.98 12.01
N SER A 2 -7.80 -12.86 10.69
CA SER A 2 -6.63 -12.48 9.87
C SER A 2 -7.11 -12.25 8.45
N ASP A 3 -7.71 -11.08 8.30
CA ASP A 3 -8.05 -10.41 7.05
C ASP A 3 -6.73 -10.12 6.31
N LYS A 4 -6.20 -11.14 5.62
CA LYS A 4 -5.09 -11.00 4.68
C LYS A 4 -5.65 -10.42 3.40
N THR A 5 -5.97 -9.14 3.44
CA THR A 5 -6.52 -8.43 2.29
C THR A 5 -5.53 -7.31 2.00
N SER A 6 -4.74 -7.56 0.97
CA SER A 6 -3.86 -6.68 0.20
C SER A 6 -3.58 -5.28 0.74
N ARG A 7 -2.84 -5.27 1.84
CA ARG A 7 -2.31 -4.06 2.43
C ARG A 7 -0.80 -4.11 2.39
N TRP A 8 -0.17 -3.02 1.97
CA TRP A 8 1.27 -2.85 2.01
C TRP A 8 1.63 -1.87 3.13
N GLU A 9 2.60 -2.21 3.95
CA GLU A 9 3.08 -1.34 5.04
C GLU A 9 4.47 -0.83 4.71
N CYS A 10 4.65 0.49 4.79
CA CYS A 10 5.92 1.15 4.64
C CYS A 10 6.80 0.87 5.86
N GLU A 11 7.94 0.23 5.66
CA GLU A 11 8.88 -0.08 6.74
C GLU A 11 9.62 1.18 7.28
N VAL A 12 9.57 2.30 6.56
CA VAL A 12 10.24 3.54 6.94
C VAL A 12 9.37 4.40 7.87
N CYS A 13 8.13 4.68 7.44
CA CYS A 13 7.23 5.56 8.18
C CYS A 13 6.04 4.85 8.83
N GLY A 14 5.82 3.56 8.54
CA GLY A 14 4.68 2.78 9.03
C GLY A 14 3.36 3.04 8.30
N TYR A 15 3.40 3.74 7.15
CA TYR A 15 2.19 3.99 6.35
C TYR A 15 1.63 2.69 5.79
N VAL A 16 0.34 2.43 6.01
CA VAL A 16 -0.35 1.26 5.47
C VAL A 16 -1.18 1.68 4.27
N TYR A 17 -0.76 1.25 3.08
CA TYR A 17 -1.57 1.28 1.88
C TYR A 17 -2.58 0.12 1.90
N ASP A 18 -3.85 0.41 1.62
CA ASP A 18 -4.92 -0.58 1.52
C ASP A 18 -5.61 -0.45 0.16
N GLU A 19 -5.45 -1.47 -0.70
CA GLU A 19 -6.02 -1.42 -2.06
C GLU A 19 -7.56 -1.37 -2.05
N ASN A 20 -8.22 -1.86 -1.00
CA ASN A 20 -9.68 -1.79 -0.89
C ASN A 20 -10.14 -0.39 -0.46
N ALA A 21 -9.33 0.30 0.36
CA ALA A 21 -9.62 1.66 0.78
C ALA A 21 -9.33 2.66 -0.36
N GLU A 22 -8.22 2.46 -1.07
CA GLU A 22 -7.78 3.30 -2.18
C GLU A 22 -8.52 2.97 -3.48
N GLY A 23 -9.09 1.76 -3.59
CA GLY A 23 -9.76 1.28 -4.79
C GLY A 23 -8.81 1.05 -5.98
N THR A 24 -7.50 1.06 -5.74
CA THR A 24 -6.46 0.84 -6.74
C THR A 24 -5.63 -0.36 -6.30
N PRO A 25 -5.58 -1.45 -7.09
CA PRO A 25 -4.80 -2.62 -6.76
C PRO A 25 -3.30 -2.35 -6.89
N TRP A 26 -2.51 -3.08 -6.12
CA TRP A 26 -1.05 -2.95 -6.14
C TRP A 26 -0.44 -3.17 -7.54
N ALA A 27 -1.08 -4.03 -8.35
CA ALA A 27 -0.66 -4.34 -9.71
C ALA A 27 -0.87 -3.19 -10.72
N ASP A 28 -1.75 -2.23 -10.41
CA ASP A 28 -2.00 -1.07 -11.28
C ASP A 28 -1.09 0.12 -10.94
N LEU A 29 -0.32 0.04 -9.87
CA LEU A 29 0.62 1.08 -9.51
C LEU A 29 1.88 1.03 -10.37
N PRO A 30 2.55 2.18 -10.55
CA PRO A 30 3.81 2.23 -11.28
C PRO A 30 4.88 1.34 -10.63
N ASP A 31 5.82 0.84 -11.44
CA ASP A 31 7.01 0.13 -10.91
C ASP A 31 7.87 1.02 -10.00
N ASP A 32 7.79 2.34 -10.19
CA ASP A 32 8.46 3.37 -9.40
C ASP A 32 7.55 3.91 -8.28
N TRP A 33 6.56 3.13 -7.85
CA TRP A 33 5.68 3.55 -6.77
C TRP A 33 6.48 3.71 -5.48
N GLU A 34 6.51 4.95 -5.02
CA GLU A 34 7.14 5.40 -3.78
C GLU A 34 6.07 5.65 -2.72
N CYS A 35 6.44 5.54 -1.45
CA CYS A 35 5.50 5.75 -0.37
C CYS A 35 5.03 7.22 -0.40
N PRO A 36 3.71 7.50 -0.53
CA PRO A 36 3.22 8.88 -0.65
C PRO A 36 3.44 9.72 0.61
N VAL A 37 3.81 9.06 1.72
CA VAL A 37 4.09 9.70 3.01
C VAL A 37 5.56 10.07 3.16
N CYS A 38 6.50 9.25 2.69
CA CYS A 38 7.92 9.46 2.94
C CYS A 38 8.84 9.47 1.72
N GLY A 39 8.36 9.08 0.52
CA GLY A 39 9.18 8.83 -0.66
C GLY A 39 9.77 7.43 -0.60
#